data_AF-A0A529M644-F1
#
_entry.id   AF-A0A529M644-F1
#
_cell.length_a   1.000
_cell.length_b   1.000
_cell.length_c   1.000
_cell.angle_alpha   90.00
_cell.angle_beta   90.00
_cell.angle_gamma   90.00
#
_symmetry.space_group_name_H-M   'P 1'
#
loop_
_entity.id
_entity.type
_entity.pdbx_description
1 polymer ?
#
loop_
_entity_poly.entity_id
_entity_poly.type
_entity_poly.pdbx_seq_one_letter_code
_entity_poly.pdbx_strand_id
1 'polypeptide(L)'
;LIVFDWSGYEDPSFHGKYVEKNGDSPTFAFFGDEDEAFEKIRSGFKSDLGHPCSQSVVKWREAGLLQPLDTSKITGWKDLNPGIMAMKDLATTPDGKAWFMPWDWGDTQLTYNSDKIAEKDVQSLKVFADPKYKGRVSIGDNVDDAYALASLAIGLKDWTKMTDDQFKQASDFLRQVHKNVRSYWTDTTDIVQLLSGGEVDLAWAWN
;
A
#
# COMPACT_ATOMS: atom_id res chain seq x y z
N LEU A 1 -8.10 -15.51 -16.56
CA LEU A 1 -7.09 -14.58 -16.02
C LEU A 1 -7.39 -14.45 -14.54
N ILE A 2 -6.46 -14.91 -13.69
CA ILE A 2 -6.51 -14.72 -12.25
C ILE A 2 -5.62 -13.53 -11.90
N VAL A 3 -6.23 -12.46 -11.41
CA VAL A 3 -5.55 -11.25 -10.93
C VAL A 3 -5.47 -11.33 -9.41
N PHE A 4 -4.27 -11.23 -8.87
CA PHE A 4 -4.03 -11.17 -7.42
C PHE A 4 -3.74 -9.73 -7.03
N ASP A 5 -4.66 -9.12 -6.28
CA ASP A 5 -4.76 -7.65 -6.15
C ASP A 5 -5.24 -7.18 -4.77
N TRP A 6 -5.22 -5.87 -4.57
CA TRP A 6 -5.91 -5.18 -3.47
C TRP A 6 -7.41 -5.10 -3.76
N SER A 7 -8.24 -5.14 -2.71
CA SER A 7 -9.68 -4.92 -2.87
C SER A 7 -9.97 -3.49 -3.33
N GLY A 8 -10.93 -3.34 -4.24
CA GLY A 8 -11.30 -2.10 -4.93
C GLY A 8 -10.84 -2.06 -6.38
N TYR A 9 -9.77 -2.78 -6.74
CA TYR A 9 -9.27 -2.83 -8.12
C TYR A 9 -10.01 -3.80 -9.03
N GLU A 10 -10.94 -4.60 -8.48
CA GLU A 10 -11.88 -5.39 -9.25
C GLU A 10 -13.00 -4.57 -9.91
N ASP A 11 -13.05 -3.24 -9.71
CA ASP A 11 -14.04 -2.37 -10.33
C ASP A 11 -14.03 -2.54 -11.87
N PRO A 12 -15.17 -2.93 -12.49
CA PRO A 12 -15.25 -3.15 -13.94
C PRO A 12 -14.83 -1.97 -14.81
N SER A 13 -14.86 -0.74 -14.28
CA SER A 13 -14.42 0.46 -14.98
C SER A 13 -12.93 0.45 -15.32
N PHE A 14 -12.11 -0.32 -14.58
CA PHE A 14 -10.66 -0.43 -14.82
C PHE A 14 -10.29 -1.39 -15.95
N HIS A 15 -11.18 -2.34 -16.31
CA HIS A 15 -10.89 -3.37 -17.31
C HIS A 15 -12.00 -3.55 -18.37
N GLY A 16 -12.72 -2.48 -18.71
CA GLY A 16 -13.79 -2.52 -19.72
C GLY A 16 -13.38 -3.15 -21.05
N LYS A 17 -12.20 -2.79 -21.59
CA LYS A 17 -11.66 -3.39 -22.84
C LYS A 17 -11.42 -4.91 -22.72
N TYR A 18 -11.11 -5.40 -21.52
CA TYR A 18 -10.97 -6.83 -21.28
C TYR A 18 -12.34 -7.50 -21.31
N VAL A 19 -13.35 -6.92 -20.66
CA VAL A 19 -14.73 -7.45 -20.65
C VAL A 19 -15.31 -7.46 -22.05
N GLU A 20 -15.15 -6.40 -22.83
CA GLU A 20 -15.60 -6.34 -24.24
C GLU A 20 -15.02 -7.47 -25.09
N LYS A 21 -13.76 -7.83 -24.85
CA LYS A 21 -13.06 -8.86 -25.61
C LYS A 21 -13.36 -10.29 -25.13
N ASN A 22 -13.52 -10.49 -23.83
CA ASN A 22 -13.57 -11.82 -23.21
C ASN A 22 -14.95 -12.20 -22.68
N GLY A 23 -15.90 -11.27 -22.65
CA GLY A 23 -17.29 -11.47 -22.24
C GLY A 23 -17.56 -11.37 -20.73
N ASP A 24 -16.53 -11.39 -19.89
CA ASP A 24 -16.65 -11.30 -18.43
C ASP A 24 -15.41 -10.63 -17.82
N SER A 25 -15.50 -10.25 -16.54
CA SER A 25 -14.37 -9.73 -15.76
C SER A 25 -13.31 -10.81 -15.50
N PRO A 26 -12.04 -10.43 -15.28
CA PRO A 26 -11.06 -11.34 -14.70
C PRO A 26 -11.54 -11.92 -13.38
N THR A 27 -10.97 -13.06 -12.99
CA THR A 27 -11.15 -13.58 -11.64
C THR A 27 -10.18 -12.87 -10.72
N PHE A 28 -10.66 -12.29 -9.63
CA PHE A 28 -9.83 -11.61 -8.64
C PHE A 28 -9.65 -12.47 -7.39
N ALA A 29 -8.43 -12.45 -6.86
CA ALA A 29 -8.09 -12.93 -5.53
C ALA A 29 -7.44 -11.79 -4.77
N PHE A 30 -7.82 -11.60 -3.50
CA PHE A 30 -7.40 -10.44 -2.74
C PHE A 30 -6.34 -10.74 -1.68
N PHE A 31 -5.61 -9.71 -1.30
CA PHE A 31 -4.74 -9.62 -0.12
C PHE A 31 -4.89 -8.25 0.54
N GLY A 32 -4.67 -8.19 1.85
CA GLY A 32 -4.72 -6.95 2.64
C GLY A 32 -3.34 -6.41 3.04
N ASP A 33 -2.30 -7.22 2.85
CA ASP A 33 -0.92 -6.90 3.23
C ASP A 33 0.11 -7.52 2.26
N GLU A 34 1.28 -6.87 2.15
CA GLU A 34 2.37 -7.26 1.26
C GLU A 34 3.03 -8.59 1.64
N ASP A 35 3.20 -8.84 2.94
CA ASP A 35 3.76 -10.10 3.44
C ASP A 35 2.75 -11.24 3.28
N GLU A 36 1.45 -10.98 3.53
CA GLU A 36 0.38 -11.93 3.20
C GLU A 36 0.44 -12.33 1.72
N ALA A 37 0.54 -11.35 0.83
CA ALA A 37 0.59 -11.57 -0.61
C ALA A 37 1.81 -12.40 -1.03
N PHE A 38 2.98 -12.03 -0.53
CA PHE A 38 4.23 -12.73 -0.80
C PHE A 38 4.16 -14.19 -0.33
N GLU A 39 3.70 -14.44 0.89
CA GLU A 39 3.63 -15.79 1.47
C GLU A 39 2.60 -16.67 0.76
N LYS A 40 1.47 -16.10 0.33
CA LYS A 40 0.43 -16.82 -0.40
C LYS A 40 0.94 -17.34 -1.75
N ILE A 41 1.62 -16.50 -2.52
CA ILE A 41 2.23 -16.91 -3.80
C ILE A 41 3.36 -17.94 -3.54
N ARG A 42 4.23 -17.67 -2.56
CA ARG A 42 5.35 -18.56 -2.21
C ARG A 42 4.91 -19.95 -1.75
N SER A 43 3.80 -20.05 -1.04
CA SER A 43 3.23 -21.31 -0.55
C SER A 43 2.51 -22.13 -1.64
N GLY A 44 2.41 -21.60 -2.86
CA GLY A 44 1.96 -22.35 -4.03
C GLY A 44 0.68 -21.83 -4.68
N PHE A 45 0.08 -20.75 -4.17
CA PHE A 45 -1.00 -20.07 -4.89
C PHE A 45 -0.51 -19.61 -6.27
N LYS A 46 -1.36 -19.73 -7.28
CA LYS A 46 -1.05 -19.39 -8.67
C LYS A 46 -1.98 -18.29 -9.14
N SER A 47 -1.41 -17.18 -9.58
CA SER A 47 -2.09 -16.11 -10.31
C SER A 47 -1.39 -15.87 -11.64
N ASP A 48 -2.11 -15.27 -12.59
CA ASP A 48 -1.58 -14.87 -13.89
C ASP A 48 -0.97 -13.46 -13.82
N LEU A 49 -1.53 -12.59 -12.98
CA LEU A 49 -1.08 -11.24 -12.71
C LEU A 49 -1.05 -11.01 -11.19
N GLY A 50 -0.04 -10.28 -10.70
CA GLY A 50 0.05 -9.82 -9.32
C GLY A 50 0.31 -8.32 -9.29
N HIS A 51 -0.26 -7.65 -8.29
CA HIS A 51 -0.12 -6.21 -8.08
C HIS A 51 0.63 -5.86 -6.78
N PRO A 52 1.91 -6.27 -6.62
CA PRO A 52 2.70 -5.87 -5.47
C PRO A 52 3.06 -4.37 -5.54
N CYS A 53 3.16 -3.72 -4.38
CA CYS A 53 3.73 -2.39 -4.27
C CYS A 53 5.20 -2.36 -4.70
N SER A 54 5.66 -1.17 -5.07
CA SER A 54 6.99 -0.96 -5.65
C SER A 54 8.15 -1.51 -4.80
N GLN A 55 8.07 -1.41 -3.47
CA GLN A 55 9.09 -1.91 -2.55
C GLN A 55 9.21 -3.45 -2.55
N SER A 56 8.13 -4.16 -2.90
CA SER A 56 8.08 -5.61 -2.91
C SER A 56 8.61 -6.22 -4.20
N VAL A 57 8.64 -5.48 -5.31
CA VAL A 57 9.00 -5.99 -6.64
C VAL A 57 10.37 -6.70 -6.63
N VAL A 58 11.37 -6.11 -5.97
CA VAL A 58 12.71 -6.70 -5.90
C VAL A 58 12.69 -8.03 -5.13
N LYS A 59 12.05 -8.05 -3.95
CA LYS A 59 11.89 -9.25 -3.11
C LYS A 59 11.17 -10.37 -3.89
N TRP A 60 10.09 -10.06 -4.60
CA TRP A 60 9.34 -11.02 -5.40
C TRP A 60 10.16 -11.56 -6.58
N ARG A 61 10.92 -10.68 -7.25
CA ARG A 61 11.85 -11.07 -8.33
C ARG A 61 12.94 -12.01 -7.84
N GLU A 62 13.60 -11.67 -6.73
CA GLU A 62 14.69 -12.47 -6.15
C GLU A 62 14.21 -13.82 -5.62
N ALA A 63 12.97 -13.88 -5.13
CA ALA A 63 12.31 -15.12 -4.72
C ALA A 63 11.84 -15.99 -5.90
N GLY A 64 12.01 -15.54 -7.16
CA GLY A 64 11.60 -16.28 -8.36
C GLY A 64 10.08 -16.33 -8.57
N LEU A 65 9.34 -15.39 -7.97
CA LEU A 65 7.88 -15.33 -8.07
C LEU A 65 7.39 -14.55 -9.29
N LEU A 66 8.28 -13.75 -9.90
CA LEU A 66 7.99 -12.94 -11.09
C LEU A 66 8.65 -13.53 -12.34
N GLN A 67 8.06 -13.22 -13.49
CA GLN A 67 8.65 -13.40 -14.81
C GLN A 67 8.91 -12.03 -15.44
N PRO A 68 9.96 -11.89 -16.28
CA PRO A 68 10.18 -10.64 -16.98
C PRO A 68 9.04 -10.36 -17.97
N LEU A 69 8.67 -9.08 -18.09
CA LEU A 69 7.65 -8.60 -19.00
C LEU A 69 8.19 -8.48 -20.42
N ASP A 70 7.41 -8.95 -21.39
CA ASP A 70 7.64 -8.71 -22.81
C ASP A 70 7.00 -7.36 -23.20
N THR A 71 7.81 -6.30 -23.13
CA THR A 71 7.35 -4.91 -23.39
C THR A 71 6.84 -4.69 -24.80
N SER A 72 7.21 -5.56 -25.77
CA SER A 72 6.71 -5.49 -27.14
C SER A 72 5.21 -5.81 -27.25
N LYS A 73 4.65 -6.50 -26.26
CA LYS A 73 3.22 -6.84 -26.17
C LYS A 73 2.41 -5.82 -25.39
N ILE A 74 3.05 -4.79 -24.83
CA ILE A 74 2.41 -3.76 -24.02
C ILE A 74 2.33 -2.47 -24.84
N THR A 75 1.19 -2.25 -25.50
CA THR A 75 0.98 -1.11 -26.41
C THR A 75 1.28 0.24 -25.75
N GLY A 76 0.94 0.41 -24.47
CA GLY A 76 1.14 1.65 -23.70
C GLY A 76 2.47 1.75 -22.95
N TRP A 77 3.44 0.86 -23.20
CA TRP A 77 4.70 0.84 -22.42
C TRP A 77 5.47 2.17 -22.47
N LYS A 78 5.41 2.87 -23.60
CA LYS A 78 6.10 4.16 -23.79
C LYS A 78 5.36 5.35 -23.18
N ASP A 79 4.11 5.15 -22.73
CA ASP A 79 3.26 6.19 -22.15
C ASP A 79 3.33 6.20 -20.61
N LEU A 80 4.08 5.25 -20.03
CA LEU A 80 4.26 5.10 -18.58
C LEU A 80 4.99 6.31 -17.97
N ASN A 81 4.65 6.63 -16.72
CA ASN A 81 5.19 7.79 -16.02
C ASN A 81 6.74 7.74 -15.98
N PRO A 82 7.45 8.71 -16.58
CA PRO A 82 8.90 8.65 -16.71
C PRO A 82 9.62 8.71 -15.35
N GLY A 83 9.02 9.33 -14.33
CA GLY A 83 9.59 9.39 -12.98
C GLY A 83 9.60 8.03 -12.30
N ILE A 84 8.51 7.26 -12.40
CA ILE A 84 8.44 5.90 -11.85
C ILE A 84 9.33 4.95 -12.67
N MET A 85 9.31 5.08 -14.00
CA MET A 85 10.15 4.28 -14.88
C MET A 85 11.66 4.50 -14.67
N ALA A 86 12.06 5.69 -14.17
CA ALA A 86 13.44 6.02 -13.84
C ALA A 86 13.89 5.54 -12.45
N MET A 87 12.99 4.99 -11.63
CA MET A 87 13.36 4.44 -10.32
C MET A 87 14.28 3.24 -10.50
N LYS A 88 15.41 3.28 -9.77
CA LYS A 88 16.46 2.29 -9.87
C LYS A 88 15.93 0.88 -9.51
N ASP A 89 16.18 -0.08 -10.38
CA ASP A 89 15.90 -1.51 -10.21
C ASP A 89 14.42 -1.90 -10.01
N LEU A 90 13.49 -0.95 -10.21
CA LEU A 90 12.03 -1.15 -10.10
C LEU A 90 11.43 -1.69 -11.41
N ALA A 91 11.15 -0.80 -12.38
CA ALA A 91 10.49 -1.15 -13.64
C ALA A 91 11.38 -2.01 -14.53
N THR A 92 12.64 -1.59 -14.68
CA THR A 92 13.66 -2.25 -15.51
C THR A 92 14.95 -2.42 -14.74
N THR A 93 15.57 -3.60 -14.83
CA THR A 93 16.89 -3.89 -14.24
C THR A 93 18.03 -3.33 -15.09
N PRO A 94 19.28 -3.27 -14.56
CA PRO A 94 20.42 -2.69 -15.30
C PRO A 94 20.77 -3.45 -16.59
N ASP A 95 20.38 -4.72 -16.70
CA ASP A 95 20.49 -5.55 -17.91
C ASP A 95 19.34 -5.35 -18.91
N GLY A 96 18.42 -4.41 -18.66
CA GLY A 96 17.35 -4.03 -19.57
C GLY A 96 16.09 -4.89 -19.51
N LYS A 97 15.98 -5.83 -18.56
CA LYS A 97 14.77 -6.64 -18.40
C LYS A 97 13.70 -5.87 -17.64
N ALA A 98 12.48 -5.83 -18.18
CA ALA A 98 11.32 -5.28 -17.51
C ALA A 98 10.74 -6.30 -16.54
N TRP A 99 10.39 -5.87 -15.33
CA TRP A 99 9.80 -6.74 -14.28
C TRP A 99 8.53 -6.16 -13.66
N PHE A 100 8.32 -4.86 -13.83
CA PHE A 100 7.19 -4.14 -13.26
C PHE A 100 6.66 -3.14 -14.28
N MET A 101 5.34 -3.07 -14.38
CA MET A 101 4.62 -2.07 -15.14
C MET A 101 3.84 -1.22 -14.13
N PRO A 102 4.18 0.07 -13.96
CA PRO A 102 3.37 0.97 -13.14
C PRO A 102 1.93 0.98 -13.65
N TRP A 103 0.99 0.73 -12.74
CA TRP A 103 -0.44 0.73 -13.02
C TRP A 103 -1.11 1.96 -12.40
N ASP A 104 -0.86 2.17 -11.12
CA ASP A 104 -1.31 3.30 -10.33
C ASP A 104 -0.20 3.81 -9.39
N TRP A 105 -0.56 4.79 -8.59
CA TRP A 105 0.19 5.25 -7.43
C TRP A 105 -0.76 6.04 -6.52
N GLY A 106 -0.42 6.12 -5.23
CA GLY A 106 -1.17 6.88 -4.25
C GLY A 106 -0.29 7.31 -3.08
N ASP A 107 -0.91 7.98 -2.12
CA ASP A 107 -0.30 8.44 -0.89
C ASP A 107 -1.08 7.88 0.31
N THR A 108 -0.36 7.33 1.29
CA THR A 108 -0.93 7.13 2.62
C THR A 108 -0.85 8.45 3.39
N GLN A 109 -1.98 8.94 3.89
CA GLN A 109 -2.08 10.26 4.50
C GLN A 109 -2.78 10.23 5.86
N LEU A 110 -2.53 11.29 6.64
CA LEU A 110 -3.35 11.58 7.80
C LEU A 110 -4.73 12.03 7.32
N THR A 111 -5.72 11.19 7.60
CA THR A 111 -7.14 11.44 7.33
C THR A 111 -7.85 11.70 8.66
N TYR A 112 -8.72 12.70 8.72
CA TYR A 112 -9.42 13.05 9.97
C TYR A 112 -10.84 13.54 9.73
N ASN A 113 -11.69 13.37 10.73
CA ASN A 113 -13.03 13.93 10.75
C ASN A 113 -12.98 15.43 11.06
N SER A 114 -13.16 16.27 10.05
CA SER A 114 -13.07 17.73 10.14
C SER A 114 -14.18 18.39 10.96
N ASP A 115 -15.31 17.71 11.19
CA ASP A 115 -16.36 18.20 12.09
C ASP A 115 -15.97 18.07 13.57
N LYS A 116 -14.99 17.21 13.89
CA LYS A 116 -14.58 16.88 15.26
C LYS A 116 -13.17 17.33 15.60
N ILE A 117 -12.27 17.36 14.62
CA ILE A 117 -10.87 17.70 14.81
C ILE A 117 -10.55 18.93 13.95
N ALA A 118 -10.07 19.98 14.61
CA ALA A 118 -9.61 21.16 13.89
C ALA A 118 -8.28 20.87 13.18
N GLU A 119 -8.12 21.35 11.95
CA GLU A 119 -6.90 21.15 11.14
C GLU A 119 -5.60 21.51 11.89
N LYS A 120 -5.63 22.59 12.69
CA LYS A 120 -4.49 23.02 13.51
C LYS A 120 -4.02 21.98 14.54
N ASP A 121 -4.89 21.04 14.93
CA ASP A 121 -4.60 20.00 15.92
C ASP A 121 -3.95 18.75 15.27
N VAL A 122 -3.90 18.66 13.93
CA VAL A 122 -3.39 17.50 13.16
C VAL A 122 -2.19 17.85 12.27
N GLN A 123 -1.44 18.89 12.62
CA GLN A 123 -0.25 19.35 11.87
C GLN A 123 0.98 18.45 12.04
N SER A 124 0.88 17.35 12.80
CA SER A 124 1.97 16.42 13.04
C SER A 124 1.44 15.00 13.19
N LEU A 125 2.15 14.04 12.60
CA LEU A 125 1.89 12.61 12.78
C LEU A 125 2.00 12.14 14.24
N LYS A 126 2.59 12.93 15.14
CA LYS A 126 2.59 12.63 16.58
C LYS A 126 1.19 12.62 17.19
N VAL A 127 0.20 13.22 16.51
CA VAL A 127 -1.20 13.23 16.94
C VAL A 127 -1.79 11.82 17.08
N PHE A 128 -1.30 10.84 16.32
CA PHE A 128 -1.69 9.44 16.46
C PHE A 128 -1.38 8.84 17.84
N ALA A 129 -0.39 9.38 18.55
CA ALA A 129 -0.01 8.97 19.90
C ALA A 129 -0.62 9.85 21.01
N ASP A 130 -1.42 10.88 20.67
CA ASP A 130 -2.04 11.76 21.66
C ASP A 130 -3.19 11.04 22.39
N PRO A 131 -3.15 10.90 23.74
CA PRO A 131 -4.21 10.27 24.51
C PRO A 131 -5.60 10.89 24.35
N LYS A 132 -5.70 12.13 23.84
CA LYS A 132 -6.97 12.78 23.46
C LYS A 132 -7.79 11.93 22.49
N TYR A 133 -7.13 11.16 21.61
CA TYR A 133 -7.79 10.33 20.60
C TYR A 133 -7.85 8.84 20.99
N LYS A 134 -7.78 8.52 22.29
CA LYS A 134 -7.83 7.13 22.76
C LYS A 134 -9.09 6.41 22.29
N GLY A 135 -8.91 5.29 21.57
CA GLY A 135 -10.01 4.49 21.02
C GLY A 135 -10.71 5.14 19.83
N ARG A 136 -10.08 6.15 19.20
CA ARG A 136 -10.61 6.92 18.07
C ARG A 136 -9.65 6.94 16.88
N VAL A 137 -8.59 6.12 16.92
CA VAL A 137 -7.56 6.05 15.87
C VAL A 137 -7.69 4.74 15.10
N SER A 138 -7.43 4.77 13.79
CA SER A 138 -7.19 3.57 13.00
C SER A 138 -5.93 3.73 12.14
N ILE A 139 -5.17 2.66 11.95
CA ILE A 139 -4.05 2.59 11.00
C ILE A 139 -4.16 1.25 10.26
N GLY A 140 -3.58 1.13 9.06
CA GLY A 140 -3.67 -0.10 8.29
C GLY A 140 -3.01 -1.28 9.01
N ASP A 141 -3.57 -2.48 8.83
CA ASP A 141 -2.91 -3.75 9.20
C ASP A 141 -1.83 -4.13 8.18
N ASN A 142 -0.90 -3.19 7.96
CA ASN A 142 0.18 -3.31 6.98
C ASN A 142 1.47 -2.78 7.62
N VAL A 143 2.51 -3.62 7.62
CA VAL A 143 3.76 -3.33 8.33
C VAL A 143 4.49 -2.14 7.71
N ASP A 144 4.56 -2.08 6.38
CA ASP A 144 5.24 -1.02 5.65
C ASP A 144 4.58 0.34 5.91
N ASP A 145 3.24 0.40 5.89
CA ASP A 145 2.48 1.61 6.18
C ASP A 145 2.66 2.07 7.63
N ALA A 146 2.61 1.15 8.59
CA ALA A 146 2.83 1.47 10.00
C ALA A 146 4.24 2.03 10.23
N TYR A 147 5.27 1.42 9.64
CA TYR A 147 6.63 1.92 9.76
C TYR A 147 6.89 3.19 8.94
N ALA A 148 6.16 3.44 7.85
CA ALA A 148 6.18 4.73 7.16
C ALA A 148 5.66 5.85 8.06
N LEU A 149 4.51 5.66 8.72
CA LEU A 149 3.97 6.60 9.71
C LEU A 149 4.99 6.89 10.82
N ALA A 150 5.59 5.84 11.38
CA ALA A 150 6.53 5.96 12.49
C ALA A 150 7.84 6.65 12.08
N SER A 151 8.40 6.29 10.92
CA SER A 151 9.62 6.89 10.36
C SER A 151 9.45 8.39 10.19
N LEU A 152 8.34 8.79 9.55
CA LEU A 152 8.03 10.21 9.35
C LEU A 152 7.82 10.93 10.68
N ALA A 153 7.15 10.31 11.66
CA ALA A 153 6.94 10.90 12.98
C ALA A 153 8.24 11.16 13.78
N ILE A 154 9.27 10.33 13.57
CA ILE A 154 10.61 10.52 14.15
C ILE A 154 11.55 11.37 13.27
N GLY A 155 11.06 11.86 12.12
CA GLY A 155 11.81 12.73 11.21
C GLY A 155 12.68 12.01 10.18
N LEU A 156 12.55 10.69 10.04
CA LEU A 156 13.24 9.89 9.03
C LEU A 156 12.39 9.83 7.75
N LYS A 157 12.89 10.44 6.68
CA LYS A 157 12.22 10.46 5.35
C LYS A 157 12.67 9.34 4.41
N ASP A 158 13.87 8.81 4.65
CA ASP A 158 14.45 7.73 3.86
C ASP A 158 14.61 6.51 4.77
N TRP A 159 13.61 5.65 4.73
CA TRP A 159 13.54 4.46 5.58
C TRP A 159 14.65 3.45 5.28
N THR A 160 15.25 3.49 4.08
CA THR A 160 16.38 2.62 3.70
C THR A 160 17.66 2.93 4.48
N LYS A 161 17.70 4.06 5.19
CA LYS A 161 18.79 4.50 6.06
C LYS A 161 18.48 4.36 7.55
N MET A 162 17.39 3.69 7.91
CA MET A 162 17.00 3.51 9.30
C MET A 162 18.08 2.74 10.07
N THR A 163 18.52 3.29 11.21
CA THR A 163 19.39 2.58 12.15
C THR A 163 18.59 1.76 13.16
N ASP A 164 19.23 0.81 13.84
CA ASP A 164 18.60 0.03 14.92
C ASP A 164 18.00 0.93 16.02
N ASP A 165 18.67 2.02 16.37
CA ASP A 165 18.18 3.00 17.34
C ASP A 165 16.92 3.72 16.82
N GLN A 166 16.88 4.10 15.55
CA GLN A 166 15.70 4.72 14.94
C GLN A 166 14.55 3.71 14.79
N PHE A 167 14.86 2.45 14.46
CA PHE A 167 13.89 1.37 14.44
C PHE A 167 13.27 1.16 15.82
N LYS A 168 14.08 1.21 16.88
CA LYS A 168 13.59 1.18 18.26
C LYS A 168 12.67 2.37 18.56
N GLN A 169 13.07 3.59 18.17
CA GLN A 169 12.25 4.80 18.37
C GLN A 169 10.91 4.71 17.61
N ALA A 170 10.92 4.27 16.36
CA ALA A 170 9.72 4.04 15.55
C ALA A 170 8.80 2.99 16.21
N SER A 171 9.37 1.88 16.66
CA SER A 171 8.63 0.82 17.35
C SER A 171 8.01 1.32 18.67
N ASP A 172 8.76 2.12 19.44
CA ASP A 172 8.26 2.71 20.68
C ASP A 172 7.14 3.73 20.41
N PHE A 173 7.24 4.50 19.33
CA PHE A 173 6.18 5.40 18.88
C PHE A 173 4.92 4.62 18.49
N LEU A 174 5.04 3.55 17.68
CA LEU A 174 3.91 2.69 17.31
C LEU A 174 3.24 2.04 18.52
N ARG A 175 4.00 1.67 19.56
CA ARG A 175 3.42 1.21 20.84
C ARG A 175 2.60 2.29 21.56
N GLN A 176 2.94 3.58 21.40
CA GLN A 176 2.08 4.66 21.91
C GLN A 176 0.84 4.82 21.04
N VAL A 177 0.98 4.79 19.71
CA VAL A 177 -0.16 4.84 18.78
C VAL A 177 -1.15 3.72 19.07
N HIS A 178 -0.67 2.48 19.26
CA HIS A 178 -1.50 1.31 19.57
C HIS A 178 -2.43 1.52 20.77
N LYS A 179 -2.04 2.31 21.78
CA LYS A 179 -2.90 2.61 22.94
C LYS A 179 -4.14 3.40 22.56
N ASN A 180 -4.12 4.09 21.42
CA ASN A 180 -5.22 4.87 20.88
C ASN A 180 -5.99 4.16 19.78
N VAL A 181 -5.43 3.08 19.21
CA VAL A 181 -6.05 2.35 18.10
C VAL A 181 -7.35 1.68 18.54
N ARG A 182 -8.39 1.88 17.74
CA ARG A 182 -9.71 1.25 17.84
C ARG A 182 -9.77 -0.03 17.00
N SER A 183 -9.29 0.06 15.76
CA SER A 183 -9.23 -1.03 14.80
C SER A 183 -8.01 -0.85 13.89
N TYR A 184 -7.49 -1.96 13.39
CA TYR A 184 -6.55 -1.97 12.27
C TYR A 184 -7.35 -2.28 11.01
N TRP A 185 -7.38 -1.35 10.06
CA TRP A 185 -8.19 -1.53 8.85
C TRP A 185 -7.44 -2.40 7.84
N THR A 186 -8.17 -3.23 7.10
CA THR A 186 -7.57 -4.20 6.15
C THR A 186 -7.83 -3.88 4.69
N ASP A 187 -8.79 -3.00 4.40
CA ASP A 187 -9.11 -2.52 3.06
C ASP A 187 -9.76 -1.13 3.10
N THR A 188 -9.88 -0.51 1.92
CA THR A 188 -10.47 0.83 1.75
C THR A 188 -11.93 0.89 2.21
N THR A 189 -12.70 -0.17 2.06
CA THR A 189 -14.11 -0.19 2.48
C THR A 189 -14.22 -0.12 4.00
N ASP A 190 -13.40 -0.88 4.72
CA ASP A 190 -13.37 -0.89 6.18
C ASP A 190 -13.04 0.50 6.74
N ILE A 191 -11.96 1.15 6.26
CA ILE A 191 -11.60 2.48 6.78
C ILE A 191 -12.63 3.57 6.43
N VAL A 192 -13.28 3.49 5.27
CA VAL A 192 -14.39 4.37 4.90
C VAL A 192 -15.57 4.17 5.86
N GLN A 193 -15.91 2.93 6.22
CA GLN A 193 -16.98 2.64 7.17
C GLN A 193 -16.65 3.13 8.58
N LEU A 194 -15.42 2.93 9.05
CA LEU A 194 -14.97 3.38 10.37
C LEU A 194 -15.04 4.92 10.50
N LEU A 195 -14.62 5.65 9.46
CA LEU A 195 -14.65 7.12 9.44
C LEU A 195 -16.08 7.66 9.26
N SER A 196 -16.83 7.15 8.28
CA SER A 196 -18.19 7.63 7.98
C SER A 196 -19.21 7.26 9.07
N GLY A 197 -19.06 6.10 9.70
CA GLY A 197 -19.82 5.68 10.87
C GLY A 197 -19.42 6.43 12.15
N GLY A 198 -18.32 7.20 12.12
CA GLY A 198 -17.82 7.96 13.26
C GLY A 198 -17.23 7.09 14.37
N GLU A 199 -16.85 5.85 14.08
CA GLU A 199 -16.20 4.93 15.01
C GLU A 199 -14.75 5.38 15.30
N VAL A 200 -14.09 5.96 14.30
CA VAL A 200 -12.79 6.63 14.45
C VAL A 200 -12.86 8.07 13.94
N ASP A 201 -11.96 8.91 14.43
CA ASP A 201 -11.87 10.33 14.05
C ASP A 201 -10.54 10.66 13.35
N LEU A 202 -9.55 9.78 13.46
CA LEU A 202 -8.20 9.95 12.92
C LEU A 202 -7.74 8.61 12.31
N ALA A 203 -7.23 8.67 11.08
CA ALA A 203 -6.78 7.51 10.34
C ALA A 203 -5.46 7.76 9.60
N TRP A 204 -4.60 6.76 9.55
CA TRP A 204 -3.52 6.65 8.55
C TRP A 204 -4.07 5.77 7.44
N ALA A 205 -4.42 6.37 6.30
CA ALA A 205 -5.24 5.74 5.28
C ALA A 205 -4.79 6.09 3.86
N TRP A 206 -5.04 5.18 2.91
CA TRP A 206 -4.84 5.41 1.48
C TRP A 206 -5.84 6.44 0.93
N ASN A 207 -5.46 7.15 -0.13
CA ASN A 207 -6.26 8.19 -0.78
C ASN A 207 -6.94 7.75 -2.08
#